data_AF-A0A809PTD8-F1
#
_entry.id   AF-A0A809PTD8-F1
#
_cell.length_a   1.000
_cell.length_b   1.000
_cell.length_c   1.000
_cell.angle_alpha   90.00
_cell.angle_beta   90.00
_cell.angle_gamma   90.00
#
_symmetry.space_group_name_H-M   'P 1'
#
loop_
_entity.id
_entity.type
_entity.pdbx_description
1 polymer ?
#
loop_
_entity_poly.entity_id
_entity_poly.type
_entity_poly.pdbx_seq_one_letter_code
_entity_poly.pdbx_strand_id
1 'polypeptide(L)'
;MAKTCRTRHATPRAPGGRACTGNILALVAFHDAVSNTAGLGAIHLAAPPVRVLVDDKQASSLDEAGWEDMAISCFEQQGQSIPVLDLSRLFSAAH
;
A
#
# COMPACT_ATOMS: atom_id res chain seq x y z
N MET A 1 24.00 1.35 -37.31
CA MET A 1 24.79 0.95 -36.14
C MET A 1 23.85 0.39 -35.09
N ALA A 2 23.81 -0.93 -34.90
CA ALA A 2 22.93 -1.60 -33.94
C ALA A 2 23.74 -1.98 -32.68
N LYS A 3 23.18 -1.76 -31.49
CA LYS A 3 23.70 -2.32 -30.24
C LYS A 3 22.62 -3.18 -29.57
N THR A 4 22.88 -4.47 -29.58
CA THR A 4 22.05 -5.56 -29.10
C THR A 4 22.03 -5.62 -27.58
N CYS A 5 20.84 -5.68 -26.98
CA CYS A 5 20.66 -5.91 -25.55
C CYS A 5 20.77 -7.43 -25.29
N ARG A 6 21.78 -7.87 -24.51
CA ARG A 6 21.90 -9.28 -24.08
C ARG A 6 21.33 -9.45 -22.67
N THR A 7 20.25 -10.23 -22.57
CA THR A 7 19.74 -10.77 -21.31
C THR A 7 20.72 -11.82 -20.78
N ARG A 8 21.24 -11.64 -19.56
CA ARG A 8 21.96 -12.71 -18.85
C ARG A 8 21.03 -13.39 -17.86
N HIS A 9 21.12 -14.72 -17.84
CA HIS A 9 20.48 -15.64 -16.91
C HIS A 9 20.49 -15.15 -15.47
N ALA A 10 19.31 -15.17 -14.84
CA ALA A 10 19.12 -14.91 -13.43
C ALA A 10 19.57 -16.11 -12.59
N THR A 11 20.56 -15.88 -11.73
CA THR A 11 20.83 -16.66 -10.51
C THR A 11 20.33 -15.81 -9.33
N PRO A 12 19.67 -16.37 -8.30
CA PRO A 12 19.14 -15.56 -7.21
C PRO A 12 20.31 -15.05 -6.37
N ARG A 13 20.59 -13.74 -6.47
CA ARG A 13 21.54 -13.03 -5.61
C ARG A 13 20.76 -12.23 -4.57
N ALA A 14 21.31 -12.26 -3.35
CA ALA A 14 20.85 -11.64 -2.11
C ALA A 14 20.14 -10.26 -2.25
N PRO A 15 19.27 -9.89 -1.28
CA PRO A 15 18.59 -8.59 -1.24
C PRO A 15 19.58 -7.49 -0.85
N GLY A 16 20.54 -7.19 -1.73
CA GLY A 16 21.40 -6.02 -1.67
C GLY A 16 20.85 -4.91 -2.54
N GLY A 17 19.54 -4.64 -2.46
CA GLY A 17 18.91 -3.52 -3.11
C GLY A 17 19.20 -2.26 -2.30
N ARG A 18 20.10 -1.41 -2.80
CA ARG A 18 20.37 -0.10 -2.23
C ARG A 18 19.04 0.68 -2.23
N ALA A 19 18.50 0.97 -1.05
CA ALA A 19 17.30 1.79 -0.92
C ALA A 19 17.61 3.17 -1.52
N CYS A 20 16.96 3.51 -2.63
CA CYS A 20 16.87 4.89 -3.06
C CYS A 20 16.06 5.61 -1.97
N THR A 21 16.70 6.47 -1.18
CA THR A 21 16.05 7.43 -0.29
C THR A 21 15.35 8.53 -1.10
N GLY A 22 14.51 8.12 -2.04
CA GLY A 22 13.66 8.98 -2.84
C GLY A 22 12.25 8.98 -2.25
N ASN A 23 11.56 10.11 -2.41
CA ASN A 23 10.14 10.19 -2.09
C ASN A 23 9.36 9.21 -2.97
N ILE A 24 8.65 8.26 -2.34
CA ILE A 24 7.78 7.35 -3.06
C ILE A 24 6.37 7.90 -2.95
N LEU A 25 5.70 8.06 -4.09
CA LEU A 25 4.32 8.49 -4.15
C LEU A 25 3.49 7.36 -4.75
N ALA A 26 2.57 6.81 -3.97
CA ALA A 26 1.57 5.87 -4.46
C ALA A 26 0.38 6.64 -5.02
N LEU A 27 0.12 6.45 -6.32
CA LEU A 27 -1.10 6.92 -6.96
C LEU A 27 -2.19 5.87 -6.77
N VAL A 28 -3.32 6.30 -6.23
CA VAL A 28 -4.46 5.42 -5.97
C VAL A 28 -5.72 5.97 -6.63
N ALA A 29 -6.49 5.08 -7.24
CA ALA A 29 -7.84 5.37 -7.69
C ALA A 29 -8.81 4.87 -6.62
N PHE A 30 -9.83 5.66 -6.31
CA PHE A 30 -10.86 5.31 -5.35
C PHE A 30 -12.23 5.71 -5.86
N HIS A 31 -13.27 5.13 -5.28
CA HIS A 31 -14.65 5.52 -5.58
C HIS A 31 -15.10 6.58 -4.58
N ASP A 32 -15.45 7.77 -5.05
CA ASP A 32 -16.08 8.77 -4.22
C ASP A 32 -17.58 8.51 -4.17
N ALA A 33 -18.07 8.09 -3.00
CA ALA A 33 -19.47 7.79 -2.77
C ALA A 33 -20.39 9.01 -2.84
N VAL A 34 -19.86 10.22 -2.58
CA VAL A 34 -20.65 11.47 -2.60
C VAL A 34 -20.91 11.91 -4.02
N SER A 35 -19.86 11.94 -4.85
CA SER A 35 -19.99 12.33 -6.26
C SER A 35 -20.40 11.18 -7.18
N ASN A 36 -20.33 9.93 -6.71
CA ASN A 36 -20.51 8.71 -7.51
C ASN A 36 -19.54 8.67 -8.71
N THR A 37 -18.31 9.14 -8.52
CA THR A 37 -17.26 9.16 -9.54
C THR A 37 -15.97 8.52 -9.05
N ALA A 38 -15.02 8.30 -9.97
CA ALA A 38 -13.68 7.85 -9.60
C ALA A 38 -12.81 9.06 -9.22
N GLY A 39 -12.25 9.03 -8.02
CA GLY A 39 -11.25 9.96 -7.54
C GLY A 39 -9.83 9.43 -7.75
N LEU A 40 -8.86 10.36 -7.80
CA LEU A 40 -7.43 10.05 -7.81
C LEU A 40 -6.77 10.72 -6.61
N GLY A 41 -6.02 9.93 -5.84
CA GLY A 41 -5.29 10.36 -4.66
C GLY A 41 -3.82 9.98 -4.74
N ALA A 42 -3.01 10.64 -3.92
CA ALA A 42 -1.59 10.38 -3.80
C ALA A 42 -1.20 10.20 -2.33
N ILE A 43 -0.51 9.10 -2.02
CA ILE A 43 -0.02 8.78 -0.67
C ILE A 43 1.51 8.80 -0.71
N HIS A 44 2.13 9.59 0.14
CA HIS A 44 3.58 9.55 0.32
C HIS A 44 3.96 8.34 1.18
N LEU A 45 4.89 7.53 0.68
CA LEU A 45 5.34 6.30 1.33
C LEU A 45 6.81 6.41 1.74
N ALA A 46 7.11 5.93 2.94
CA ALA A 46 8.48 5.82 3.45
C ALA A 46 9.30 4.73 2.73
N ALA A 47 8.63 3.72 2.15
CA ALA A 47 9.24 2.61 1.43
C ALA A 47 8.30 2.07 0.33
N PRO A 48 8.80 1.32 -0.66
CA PRO A 48 7.94 0.69 -1.67
C PRO A 48 6.98 -0.32 -1.00
N PRO A 49 5.71 -0.40 -1.45
CA PRO A 49 4.76 -1.34 -0.87
C PRO A 49 5.14 -2.78 -1.19
N VAL A 50 4.89 -3.69 -0.23
CA VAL A 50 5.10 -5.12 -0.38
C VAL A 50 3.75 -5.82 -0.38
N ARG A 51 3.57 -6.81 -1.27
CA ARG A 51 2.35 -7.62 -1.26
C ARG A 51 2.41 -8.61 -0.11
N VAL A 52 1.37 -8.60 0.71
CA VAL A 52 1.19 -9.53 1.82
C VAL A 52 -0.08 -10.34 1.57
N LEU A 53 -0.02 -11.65 1.79
CA LEU A 53 -1.19 -12.51 1.81
C LEU A 53 -1.70 -12.59 3.25
N VAL A 54 -2.99 -12.38 3.44
CA VAL A 54 -3.67 -12.48 4.74
C VAL A 54 -4.81 -13.47 4.66
N ASP A 55 -5.16 -14.05 5.81
CA ASP A 55 -6.31 -14.94 6.02
C ASP A 55 -7.24 -14.36 7.10
N ASP A 56 -8.51 -14.76 7.09
CA ASP A 56 -9.52 -14.28 8.06
C ASP A 56 -9.13 -14.56 9.52
N LYS A 57 -8.32 -15.59 9.77
CA LYS A 57 -7.78 -15.90 11.11
C LYS A 57 -6.82 -14.84 11.64
N GLN A 58 -6.30 -13.97 10.76
CA GLN A 58 -5.45 -12.85 11.12
C GLN A 58 -6.26 -11.58 11.35
N ALA A 59 -7.58 -11.56 11.13
CA ALA A 59 -8.38 -10.36 11.37
C ALA A 59 -8.28 -9.94 12.84
N SER A 60 -8.07 -8.64 13.07
CA SER A 60 -8.08 -8.02 14.39
C SER A 60 -9.25 -7.05 14.51
N SER A 61 -9.57 -6.65 15.73
CA SER A 61 -10.51 -5.55 15.94
C SER A 61 -9.86 -4.22 15.51
N LEU A 62 -10.69 -3.28 15.06
CA LEU A 62 -10.27 -1.98 14.53
C LEU A 62 -9.99 -0.98 15.66
N ASP A 63 -10.70 -1.13 16.77
CA ASP A 63 -10.71 -0.26 17.95
C ASP A 63 -9.40 -0.31 18.74
N GLU A 64 -8.84 -1.50 18.92
CA GLU A 64 -7.55 -1.66 19.61
C GLU A 64 -6.38 -1.04 18.83
N ALA A 65 -6.56 -0.79 17.53
CA ALA A 65 -5.51 -0.33 16.64
C ALA A 65 -5.57 1.19 16.35
N GLY A 66 -6.63 1.89 16.74
CA GLY A 66 -6.78 3.34 16.59
C GLY A 66 -6.96 3.82 15.14
N TRP A 67 -7.54 2.98 14.27
CA TRP A 67 -7.72 3.24 12.84
C TRP A 67 -9.18 3.47 12.41
N GLU A 68 -10.10 3.65 13.37
CA GLU A 68 -11.55 3.56 13.16
C GLU A 68 -12.08 4.54 12.12
N ASP A 69 -11.47 5.72 12.03
CA ASP A 69 -11.90 6.78 11.11
C ASP A 69 -11.41 6.57 9.67
N MET A 70 -10.39 5.74 9.45
CA MET A 70 -9.68 5.66 8.17
C MET A 70 -9.45 4.24 7.63
N ALA A 71 -9.89 3.20 8.33
CA ALA A 71 -9.77 1.81 7.91
C ALA A 71 -11.12 1.09 7.87
N ILE A 72 -11.21 0.08 7.00
CA ILE A 72 -12.39 -0.80 6.86
C ILE A 72 -12.21 -2.06 7.72
N SER A 73 -10.96 -2.52 7.87
CA SER A 73 -10.59 -3.69 8.66
C SER A 73 -9.12 -3.63 9.06
N CYS A 74 -8.71 -4.48 9.99
CA CYS A 74 -7.31 -4.65 10.38
C CYS A 74 -6.92 -6.13 10.37
N PHE A 75 -5.64 -6.40 10.12
CA PHE A 75 -5.06 -7.73 10.16
C PHE A 75 -3.77 -7.74 10.99
N GLU A 76 -3.60 -8.74 11.84
CA GLU A 76 -2.37 -9.00 12.58
C GLU A 76 -1.30 -9.62 11.67
N GLN A 77 -0.14 -8.97 11.65
CA GLN A 77 1.06 -9.48 11.01
C GLN A 77 2.26 -9.23 11.93
N GLN A 78 2.91 -10.31 12.38
CA GLN A 78 4.09 -10.23 13.25
C GLN A 78 3.85 -9.46 14.55
N GLY A 79 2.63 -9.54 15.11
CA GLY A 79 2.23 -8.84 16.34
C GLY A 79 2.03 -7.35 16.14
N GLN A 80 1.77 -6.91 14.91
CA GLN A 80 1.37 -5.56 14.56
C GLN A 80 0.03 -5.62 13.83
N SER A 81 -0.91 -4.79 14.27
CA SER A 81 -2.17 -4.57 13.57
C SER A 81 -1.93 -3.67 12.35
N ILE A 82 -2.22 -4.19 11.16
CA ILE A 82 -2.05 -3.51 9.89
C ILE A 82 -3.44 -3.20 9.31
N PRO A 83 -3.78 -1.91 9.09
CA PRO A 83 -5.09 -1.53 8.58
C PRO A 83 -5.22 -1.76 7.06
N VAL A 84 -6.44 -2.08 6.64
CA VAL A 84 -6.90 -1.88 5.26
C VAL A 84 -7.59 -0.53 5.19
N LEU A 85 -6.92 0.43 4.55
CA LEU A 85 -7.40 1.81 4.47
C LEU A 85 -8.68 1.93 3.65
N ASP A 86 -9.63 2.69 4.18
CA ASP A 86 -10.79 3.19 3.43
C ASP A 86 -10.34 4.43 2.64
N LEU A 87 -10.03 4.26 1.35
CA LEU A 87 -9.55 5.37 0.53
C LEU A 87 -10.61 6.46 0.36
N SER A 88 -11.90 6.11 0.35
CA SER A 88 -12.98 7.09 0.22
C SER A 88 -13.03 7.98 1.46
N ARG A 89 -12.84 7.43 2.66
CA ARG A 89 -12.71 8.24 3.89
C ARG A 89 -11.41 9.02 3.92
N LEU A 90 -10.29 8.40 3.57
CA LEU A 90 -8.96 9.01 3.60
C LEU A 90 -8.85 10.25 2.70
N PHE A 91 -9.52 10.22 1.54
CA PHE A 91 -9.54 11.34 0.59
C PHE A 91 -10.83 12.16 0.62
N SER A 92 -11.81 11.80 1.46
CA SER A 92 -12.91 12.70 1.75
C SER A 92 -12.35 13.91 2.50
N ALA A 93 -12.56 15.11 1.97
CA ALA A 93 -12.13 16.32 2.64
C ALA A 93 -12.76 16.34 4.05
N ALA A 94 -11.94 16.48 5.09
CA ALA A 94 -12.44 16.72 6.44
C ALA A 94 -13.34 17.96 6.38
N HIS A 95 -14.64 17.75 6.57
CA HIS A 95 -15.62 18.81 6.72
C HIS A 95 -15.69 19.24 8.19
#